data_AF-A0A964ETG8-F1
#
_entry.id   AF-A0A964ETG8-F1
#
_cell.length_a   1.000
_cell.length_b   1.000
_cell.length_c   1.000
_cell.angle_alpha   90.00
_cell.angle_beta   90.00
_cell.angle_gamma   90.00
#
_symmetry.space_group_name_H-M   'P 1'
#
loop_
_entity.id
_entity.type
_entity.pdbx_description
1 polymer ?
#
loop_
_entity_poly.entity_id
_entity_poly.type
_entity_poly.pdbx_seq_one_letter_code
_entity_poly.pdbx_strand_id
1 'polypeptide(L)'
;MSPTRLLLTSALLLLAACETPLVVSPDVSPDAGSDVDTAALDVADGGVPLVACDPAFGSLACLGDQRCEATARVCVDCVFDMARCNADGEREICPKPNATAPGQLSGGFWQPDPCATLDVCNPASGACETPICTPGVQSCKGAVHTHVCNEAGTAYVGEVPCSSGKACYEGECQRVRQNVLVVFDTSSSMHTPLDPASFPPECETSAINCLDDFPVCDGPPGEPRTLFSLSKRAFAEVLAQSKDLGVQYALQRFPQVELTTYGAGNCHTGWYKHVGTMTGDAGEHDTSKASWFGKNLGEAIFVPFPRRASLSNAAELQRWLDFQETRDPVPAPGTPSCSGGIQCGLNACVVVDGQEVCVLHDNPELRAAGQTPLGKSLFYAGEYFRRFVLVDGKPCGVSSDCESTGYVCVEGACRDPFRHCRDNFVVLFTDGGESDFQSEADFFNPAVQAKRLAFGLGCATTADCRGGASCVQGICLGPNQTVQNVPGTVDLDGHGALSRPDGSEVSIRTSVVNLAAGDGGGVFPQNARIALAGGGQTVPVTVTDLASLETALKKLLQVDPKCKPEEF
;
A
#
# COMPACT_ATOMS: atom_id res chain seq x y z
N MET A 1 8.73 -45.34 18.58
CA MET A 1 9.95 -44.83 17.93
C MET A 1 9.69 -43.38 17.61
N SER A 2 10.40 -42.48 18.29
CA SER A 2 10.19 -41.04 18.27
C SER A 2 11.18 -40.40 17.28
N PRO A 3 10.81 -39.34 16.55
CA PRO A 3 11.77 -38.36 16.10
C PRO A 3 11.58 -37.03 16.81
N THR A 4 12.67 -36.69 17.48
CA THR A 4 13.12 -35.48 18.15
C THR A 4 12.79 -34.18 17.40
N ARG A 5 12.18 -33.22 18.10
CA ARG A 5 12.05 -31.81 17.70
C ARG A 5 13.40 -31.10 17.86
N LEU A 6 13.89 -30.43 16.82
CA LEU A 6 15.02 -29.49 16.88
C LEU A 6 14.45 -28.06 17.02
N LEU A 7 14.76 -27.41 18.14
CA LEU A 7 14.54 -25.98 18.38
C LEU A 7 15.74 -25.19 17.82
N LEU A 8 15.50 -24.27 16.89
CA LEU A 8 16.47 -23.24 16.51
C LEU A 8 16.25 -22.01 17.40
N THR A 9 17.15 -21.78 18.35
CA THR A 9 17.36 -20.49 19.02
C THR A 9 18.33 -19.66 18.19
N SER A 10 17.87 -18.51 17.68
CA SER A 10 18.75 -17.54 17.00
C SER A 10 19.52 -16.72 18.02
N ALA A 11 20.84 -16.90 18.05
CA ALA A 11 21.78 -16.06 18.78
C ALA A 11 22.22 -14.90 17.86
N LEU A 12 21.93 -13.67 18.30
CA LEU A 12 22.53 -12.45 17.77
C LEU A 12 23.76 -12.13 18.62
N LEU A 13 24.95 -12.07 18.01
CA LEU A 13 26.11 -11.22 18.36
C LEU A 13 27.35 -11.73 17.62
N LEU A 14 27.89 -10.91 16.71
CA LEU A 14 29.31 -10.72 16.39
C LEU A 14 29.41 -9.93 15.08
N LEU A 15 29.60 -8.61 15.16
CA LEU A 15 30.21 -7.84 14.08
C LEU A 15 31.62 -7.47 14.52
N ALA A 16 32.56 -7.83 13.65
CA ALA A 16 33.99 -7.69 13.79
C ALA A 16 34.41 -6.22 13.76
N ALA A 17 35.37 -5.88 14.62
CA ALA A 17 36.11 -4.62 14.55
C ALA A 17 37.05 -4.66 13.34
N CYS A 18 37.00 -3.64 12.49
CA CYS A 18 38.05 -3.35 11.53
C CYS A 18 39.17 -2.58 12.24
N GLU A 19 40.38 -3.16 12.19
CA GLU A 19 41.63 -2.53 12.61
C GLU A 19 41.98 -1.37 11.68
N THR A 20 42.24 -0.18 12.25
CA THR A 20 42.89 0.93 11.57
C THR A 20 44.42 0.82 11.72
N PRO A 21 45.22 1.10 10.68
CA PRO A 21 46.67 0.97 10.75
C PRO A 21 47.32 2.10 11.57
N LEU A 22 48.25 1.70 12.45
CA LEU A 22 49.18 2.58 13.15
C LEU A 22 50.06 3.34 12.14
N VAL A 23 49.97 4.67 12.16
CA VAL A 23 50.94 5.56 11.53
C VAL A 23 52.14 5.66 12.46
N VAL A 24 53.30 5.24 11.94
CA VAL A 24 54.60 5.32 12.60
C VAL A 24 55.16 6.73 12.42
N SER A 25 55.41 7.43 13.53
CA SER A 25 56.17 8.68 13.54
C SER A 25 57.66 8.42 13.33
N PRO A 26 58.38 9.21 12.51
CA PRO A 26 59.83 9.15 12.45
C PRO A 26 60.48 9.97 13.57
N ASP A 27 61.45 9.33 14.22
CA ASP A 27 62.48 9.91 15.07
C ASP A 27 63.30 10.97 14.32
N VAL A 28 63.46 12.17 14.89
CA VAL A 28 64.55 13.11 14.55
C VAL A 28 65.11 13.73 15.84
N SER A 29 66.42 13.57 15.98
CA SER A 29 67.32 14.00 17.07
C SER A 29 67.50 15.54 17.13
N PRO A 30 68.06 16.09 18.24
CA PRO A 30 68.11 17.51 18.54
C PRO A 30 69.41 18.18 18.05
N ASP A 31 69.35 19.48 17.69
CA ASP A 31 70.32 20.48 18.15
C ASP A 31 70.06 21.91 17.62
N ALA A 32 70.56 22.87 18.40
CA ALA A 32 70.87 24.28 18.08
C ALA A 32 69.78 25.36 18.30
N GLY A 33 69.64 25.76 19.57
CA GLY A 33 69.84 27.13 20.08
C GLY A 33 69.28 28.36 19.35
N SER A 34 68.39 29.07 20.03
CA SER A 34 68.52 30.52 20.22
C SER A 34 67.69 30.97 21.42
N ASP A 35 68.36 31.54 22.42
CA ASP A 35 67.73 32.20 23.57
C ASP A 35 66.89 33.39 23.11
N VAL A 36 65.58 33.31 23.34
CA VAL A 36 64.70 34.47 23.42
C VAL A 36 63.96 34.35 24.74
N ASP A 37 64.23 35.29 25.64
CA ASP A 37 63.55 35.45 26.92
C ASP A 37 62.05 35.73 26.69
N THR A 38 61.25 34.67 26.62
CA THR A 38 59.81 34.74 26.88
C THR A 38 59.61 34.60 28.37
N ALA A 39 59.26 35.72 29.02
CA ALA A 39 58.74 35.71 30.37
C ALA A 39 57.44 34.90 30.40
N ALA A 40 57.53 33.66 30.86
CA ALA A 40 56.38 32.84 31.19
C ALA A 40 55.66 33.48 32.39
N LEU A 41 54.45 33.98 32.15
CA LEU A 41 53.48 34.24 33.20
C LEU A 41 52.99 32.88 33.70
N ASP A 42 53.41 32.50 34.91
CA ASP A 42 52.88 31.35 35.64
C ASP A 42 51.38 31.56 35.88
N VAL A 43 50.55 30.95 35.03
CA VAL A 43 49.11 30.76 35.28
C VAL A 43 48.94 29.33 35.76
N ALA A 44 48.89 29.17 37.08
CA ALA A 44 48.50 27.94 37.74
C ALA A 44 46.98 27.72 37.56
N ASP A 45 46.60 27.01 36.50
CA ASP A 45 45.52 26.00 36.45
C ASP A 45 45.23 25.67 34.98
N GLY A 46 45.71 24.53 34.48
CA GLY A 46 45.22 23.84 33.26
C GLY A 46 45.07 24.62 31.94
N GLY A 47 45.51 25.88 31.86
CA GLY A 47 45.25 26.77 30.74
C GLY A 47 46.07 26.41 29.51
N VAL A 48 45.40 26.27 28.37
CA VAL A 48 46.04 26.17 27.07
C VAL A 48 46.99 27.36 26.89
N PRO A 49 48.28 27.16 26.53
CA PRO A 49 49.23 28.26 26.41
C PRO A 49 48.74 29.28 25.37
N LEU A 50 48.56 30.54 25.81
CA LEU A 50 48.16 31.63 24.95
C LEU A 50 49.23 31.88 23.89
N VAL A 51 48.87 31.72 22.62
CA VAL A 51 49.77 32.03 21.50
C VAL A 51 49.78 33.54 21.31
N ALA A 52 50.95 34.15 21.50
CA ALA A 52 51.15 35.57 21.23
C ALA A 52 51.09 35.82 19.71
N CYS A 53 50.51 36.96 19.33
CA CYS A 53 50.37 37.36 17.93
C CYS A 53 50.79 38.81 17.75
N ASP A 54 51.34 39.14 16.57
CA ASP A 54 51.64 40.52 16.22
C ASP A 54 50.47 41.08 15.36
N PRO A 55 49.77 42.14 15.82
CA PRO A 55 48.67 42.76 15.10
C PRO A 55 49.03 43.22 13.68
N ALA A 56 50.31 43.48 13.40
CA ALA A 56 50.79 43.85 12.07
C ALA A 56 50.59 42.75 11.02
N PHE A 57 50.54 41.48 11.45
CA PHE A 57 50.31 40.33 10.59
C PHE A 57 48.85 39.84 10.61
N GLY A 58 47.99 40.47 11.41
CA GLY A 58 46.57 40.13 11.51
C GLY A 58 46.34 38.65 11.89
N SER A 59 45.40 37.99 11.21
CA SER A 59 45.09 36.57 11.45
C SER A 59 46.19 35.60 11.02
N LEU A 60 47.18 36.04 10.21
CA LEU A 60 48.27 35.16 9.75
C LEU A 60 49.24 34.76 10.87
N ALA A 61 49.20 35.46 12.00
CA ALA A 61 50.00 35.14 13.18
C ALA A 61 49.36 34.06 14.08
N CYS A 62 48.13 33.63 13.79
CA CYS A 62 47.38 32.66 14.59
C CYS A 62 47.14 31.35 13.83
N LEU A 63 46.98 30.25 14.57
CA LEU A 63 46.76 28.94 13.98
C LEU A 63 45.26 28.73 13.65
N GLY A 64 44.98 28.26 12.43
CA GLY A 64 43.62 27.93 12.00
C GLY A 64 42.70 29.16 11.90
N ASP A 65 41.55 29.09 12.55
CA ASP A 65 40.49 30.12 12.49
C ASP A 65 40.63 31.22 13.57
N GLN A 66 41.72 31.19 14.34
CA GLN A 66 41.97 32.14 15.41
C GLN A 66 42.26 33.56 14.88
N ARG A 67 41.93 34.56 15.69
CA ARG A 67 42.13 35.97 15.37
C ARG A 67 43.12 36.60 16.33
N CYS A 68 44.03 37.42 15.81
CA CYS A 68 44.90 38.20 16.67
C CYS A 68 44.11 39.36 17.29
N GLU A 69 43.94 39.34 18.61
CA GLU A 69 43.32 40.44 19.34
C GLU A 69 44.35 41.56 19.54
N ALA A 70 44.05 42.76 19.01
CA ALA A 70 45.02 43.83 18.89
C ALA A 70 45.46 44.43 20.24
N THR A 71 44.60 44.37 21.26
CA THR A 71 44.82 45.02 22.55
C THR A 71 45.76 44.21 23.45
N ALA A 72 45.57 42.89 23.47
CA ALA A 72 46.28 41.94 24.32
C ALA A 72 47.36 41.15 23.56
N ARG A 73 47.42 41.26 22.22
CA ARG A 73 48.43 40.58 21.36
C ARG A 73 48.44 39.07 21.54
N VAL A 74 47.25 38.49 21.67
CA VAL A 74 47.05 37.05 21.79
C VAL A 74 46.01 36.56 20.79
N CYS A 75 46.17 35.33 20.34
CA CYS A 75 45.20 34.65 19.50
C CYS A 75 43.97 34.27 20.33
N VAL A 76 42.80 34.70 19.87
CA VAL A 76 41.48 34.41 20.45
C VAL A 76 40.61 33.71 19.42
N ASP A 77 39.62 32.95 19.88
CA ASP A 77 38.74 32.21 18.98
C ASP A 77 37.60 33.08 18.41
N CYS A 78 37.13 34.08 19.18
CA CYS A 78 36.08 35.00 18.73
C CYS A 78 36.27 36.43 19.29
N VAL A 79 35.62 37.41 18.66
CA VAL A 79 35.57 38.82 19.12
C VAL A 79 34.13 39.36 19.27
N PHE A 80 33.15 38.48 19.09
CA PHE A 80 31.72 38.70 19.32
C PHE A 80 31.09 37.40 19.82
N ASP A 81 29.92 37.48 20.46
CA ASP A 81 29.19 36.31 20.92
C ASP A 81 28.86 35.41 19.73
N MET A 82 29.38 34.19 19.77
CA MET A 82 29.13 33.17 18.76
C MET A 82 28.80 31.86 19.43
N ALA A 83 27.97 31.06 18.76
CA ALA A 83 27.74 29.68 19.08
C ALA A 83 28.05 28.82 17.85
N ARG A 84 28.57 27.61 18.06
CA ARG A 84 28.78 26.62 17.02
C ARG A 84 28.58 25.21 17.58
N CYS A 85 28.53 24.23 16.68
CA CYS A 85 28.61 22.83 17.05
C CYS A 85 30.05 22.36 16.80
N ASN A 86 30.65 21.67 17.76
CA ASN A 86 31.96 21.06 17.59
C ASN A 86 31.87 19.73 16.79
N ALA A 87 32.99 19.05 16.60
CA ALA A 87 33.07 17.82 15.80
C ALA A 87 32.24 16.66 16.39
N ASP A 88 31.99 16.69 17.70
CA ASP A 88 31.18 15.70 18.41
C ASP A 88 29.68 16.06 18.41
N GLY A 89 29.30 17.17 17.78
CA GLY A 89 27.92 17.66 17.74
C GLY A 89 27.47 18.37 19.02
N GLU A 90 28.39 18.64 19.95
CA GLU A 90 28.10 19.41 21.15
C GLU A 90 28.16 20.91 20.85
N ARG A 91 27.29 21.68 21.52
CA ARG A 91 27.29 23.13 21.37
C ARG A 91 28.40 23.75 22.21
N GLU A 92 29.12 24.68 21.60
CA GLU A 92 30.10 25.54 22.26
C GLU A 92 29.70 26.99 22.03
N ILE A 93 29.94 27.82 23.05
CA ILE A 93 29.82 29.27 22.94
C ILE A 93 31.18 29.93 23.11
N CYS A 94 31.38 31.02 22.39
CA CYS A 94 32.50 31.91 22.60
C CYS A 94 31.92 33.26 23.05
N PRO A 95 31.78 33.46 24.38
CA PRO A 95 31.22 34.68 24.90
C PRO A 95 32.19 35.83 24.66
N LYS A 96 31.69 36.94 24.15
CA LYS A 96 32.47 38.17 24.03
C LYS A 96 32.81 38.66 25.44
N PRO A 97 34.10 38.76 25.80
CA PRO A 97 34.45 39.37 27.07
C PRO A 97 34.08 40.86 27.04
N ASN A 98 33.43 41.33 28.09
CA ASN A 98 33.22 42.76 28.32
C ASN A 98 34.53 43.37 28.81
N ALA A 99 35.44 43.71 27.88
CA ALA A 99 36.63 44.48 28.20
C ALA A 99 36.20 45.87 28.72
N THR A 100 36.47 46.13 30.00
CA THR A 100 36.16 47.40 30.69
C THR A 100 37.38 48.28 30.92
N ALA A 101 38.59 47.74 30.68
CA ALA A 101 39.85 48.48 30.80
C ALA A 101 40.84 48.16 29.66
N PRO A 102 41.72 49.12 29.27
CA PRO A 102 42.82 48.86 28.35
C PRO A 102 43.71 47.71 28.84
N GLY A 103 44.01 46.75 27.96
CA GLY A 103 44.80 45.56 28.29
C GLY A 103 43.99 44.33 28.72
N GLN A 104 42.67 44.45 28.84
CA GLN A 104 41.79 43.28 28.98
C GLN A 104 41.53 42.64 27.60
N LEU A 105 41.47 41.30 27.59
CA LEU A 105 41.07 40.50 26.44
C LEU A 105 39.71 40.97 25.91
N SER A 106 39.66 41.37 24.65
CA SER A 106 38.40 41.73 23.96
C SER A 106 37.79 40.55 23.18
N GLY A 107 38.43 39.38 23.23
CA GLY A 107 37.98 38.16 22.57
C GLY A 107 37.96 36.95 23.49
N GLY A 108 37.09 35.99 23.17
CA GLY A 108 36.80 34.81 23.97
C GLY A 108 37.49 33.54 23.45
N PHE A 109 37.36 32.48 24.24
CA PHE A 109 37.69 31.10 23.86
C PHE A 109 36.42 30.27 23.87
N TRP A 110 36.40 29.19 23.08
CA TRP A 110 35.26 28.27 23.09
C TRP A 110 35.10 27.59 24.45
N GLN A 111 33.86 27.60 24.94
CA GLN A 111 33.45 26.97 26.18
C GLN A 111 32.32 25.98 25.89
N PRO A 112 32.35 24.78 26.49
CA PRO A 112 31.23 23.84 26.40
C PRO A 112 29.94 24.49 26.91
N ASP A 113 28.89 24.43 26.10
CA ASP A 113 27.54 24.89 26.44
C ASP A 113 26.53 23.86 25.91
N PRO A 114 26.55 22.63 26.47
CA PRO A 114 25.86 21.49 25.91
C PRO A 114 24.35 21.74 25.85
N CYS A 115 23.72 21.23 24.80
CA CYS A 115 22.28 21.32 24.65
C CYS A 115 21.54 20.59 25.78
N ALA A 116 20.29 20.99 26.02
CA ALA A 116 19.41 20.26 26.92
C ALA A 116 19.28 18.80 26.46
N THR A 117 18.92 17.89 27.38
CA THR A 117 18.96 16.42 27.16
C THR A 117 18.16 15.92 25.94
N LEU A 118 17.22 16.70 25.43
CA LEU A 118 16.39 16.36 24.26
C LEU A 118 16.73 17.18 23.01
N ASP A 119 17.62 18.15 23.12
CA ASP A 119 18.00 19.03 22.03
C ASP A 119 19.38 18.66 21.49
N VAL A 120 19.60 19.00 20.23
CA VAL A 120 20.83 18.74 19.49
C VAL A 120 21.33 20.05 18.90
N CYS A 121 22.65 20.19 18.76
CA CYS A 121 23.23 21.38 18.16
C CYS A 121 23.04 21.34 16.64
N ASN A 122 22.31 22.29 16.07
CA ASN A 122 22.16 22.41 14.62
C ASN A 122 23.40 23.12 14.03
N PRO A 123 24.21 22.45 13.19
CA PRO A 123 25.46 23.03 12.68
C PRO A 123 25.24 24.23 11.75
N ALA A 124 24.04 24.37 11.17
CA ALA A 124 23.71 25.51 10.32
C ALA A 124 23.40 26.79 11.11
N SER A 125 22.87 26.67 12.33
CA SER A 125 22.46 27.80 13.18
C SER A 125 23.34 28.00 14.41
N GLY A 126 24.07 26.98 14.87
CA GLY A 126 24.77 26.95 16.15
C GLY A 126 23.83 26.91 17.36
N ALA A 127 22.52 26.72 17.15
CA ALA A 127 21.51 26.70 18.19
C ALA A 127 21.17 25.27 18.63
N CYS A 128 20.73 25.13 19.88
CA CYS A 128 20.10 23.90 20.35
C CYS A 128 18.65 23.86 19.87
N GLU A 129 18.32 22.81 19.12
CA GLU A 129 17.00 22.61 18.55
C GLU A 129 16.54 21.18 18.85
N THR A 130 15.24 20.98 19.03
CA THR A 130 14.68 19.65 19.24
C THR A 130 14.70 18.87 17.92
N PRO A 131 15.22 17.63 17.89
CA PRO A 131 15.20 16.82 16.67
C PRO A 131 13.76 16.46 16.30
N ILE A 132 13.39 16.71 15.05
CA ILE A 132 12.07 16.42 14.46
C ILE A 132 12.10 15.20 13.53
N CYS A 133 13.30 14.73 13.17
CA CYS A 133 13.51 13.58 12.29
C CYS A 133 14.86 12.90 12.59
N THR A 134 15.04 11.68 12.09
CA THR A 134 16.31 10.97 12.21
C THR A 134 17.29 11.46 11.13
N PRO A 135 18.49 11.93 11.50
CA PRO A 135 19.48 12.45 10.54
C PRO A 135 19.69 11.54 9.32
N GLY A 136 19.73 12.15 8.13
CA GLY A 136 19.92 11.44 6.87
C GLY A 136 18.73 10.60 6.37
N VAL A 137 17.67 10.43 7.17
CA VAL A 137 16.49 9.69 6.75
C VAL A 137 15.69 10.52 5.74
N GLN A 138 15.36 9.87 4.61
CA GLN A 138 14.51 10.43 3.58
C GLN A 138 13.04 10.30 3.98
N SER A 139 12.24 11.30 3.65
CA SER A 139 10.80 11.32 3.93
C SER A 139 10.04 11.96 2.76
N CYS A 140 8.73 11.71 2.69
CA CYS A 140 7.88 12.27 1.64
C CYS A 140 7.43 13.67 1.99
N LYS A 141 7.63 14.61 1.06
CA LYS A 141 6.97 15.92 1.06
C LYS A 141 5.86 15.90 0.02
N GLY A 142 4.69 15.40 0.42
CA GLY A 142 3.58 15.14 -0.51
C GLY A 142 3.86 13.93 -1.42
N ALA A 143 3.10 13.80 -2.51
CA ALA A 143 3.18 12.65 -3.40
C ALA A 143 4.31 12.73 -4.44
N VAL A 144 4.84 13.93 -4.69
CA VAL A 144 5.77 14.20 -5.82
C VAL A 144 7.19 14.53 -5.39
N HIS A 145 7.44 14.87 -4.13
CA HIS A 145 8.75 15.25 -3.62
C HIS A 145 9.19 14.37 -2.46
N THR A 146 10.50 14.21 -2.35
CA THR A 146 11.17 13.72 -1.16
C THR A 146 11.99 14.83 -0.54
N HIS A 147 12.26 14.73 0.74
CA HIS A 147 13.24 15.57 1.44
C HIS A 147 14.10 14.69 2.34
N VAL A 148 15.25 15.20 2.75
CA VAL A 148 16.20 14.48 3.61
C VAL A 148 16.31 15.21 4.93
N CYS A 149 16.29 14.47 6.03
CA CYS A 149 16.56 15.04 7.34
C CYS A 149 18.02 15.52 7.43
N ASN A 150 18.26 16.76 7.86
CA ASN A 150 19.61 17.31 8.00
C ASN A 150 20.44 16.50 9.02
N GLU A 151 21.76 16.75 9.06
CA GLU A 151 22.69 16.00 9.92
C GLU A 151 22.36 16.13 11.41
N ALA A 152 21.76 17.24 11.82
CA ALA A 152 21.32 17.43 13.21
C ALA A 152 19.97 16.77 13.52
N GLY A 153 19.15 16.40 12.55
CA GLY A 153 17.81 15.88 12.85
C GLY A 153 16.74 16.95 13.06
N THR A 154 17.07 18.23 12.89
CA THR A 154 16.26 19.38 13.31
C THR A 154 15.42 19.98 12.19
N ALA A 155 15.73 19.65 10.93
CA ALA A 155 15.00 20.14 9.77
C ALA A 155 15.03 19.14 8.61
N TYR A 156 13.99 19.18 7.78
CA TYR A 156 14.03 18.56 6.46
C TYR A 156 14.59 19.55 5.44
N VAL A 157 15.57 19.11 4.66
CA VAL A 157 16.27 19.89 3.64
C VAL A 157 16.29 19.14 2.32
N GLY A 158 16.61 19.85 1.23
CA GLY A 158 16.84 19.24 -0.08
C GLY A 158 15.59 18.58 -0.66
N GLU A 159 14.61 19.39 -1.06
CA GLU A 159 13.45 18.88 -1.78
C GLU A 159 13.86 18.38 -3.17
N VAL A 160 13.72 17.07 -3.37
CA VAL A 160 14.04 16.40 -4.63
C VAL A 160 12.74 15.87 -5.24
N PRO A 161 12.35 16.31 -6.44
CA PRO A 161 11.20 15.78 -7.14
C PRO A 161 11.46 14.33 -7.55
N CYS A 162 10.43 13.49 -7.45
CA CYS A 162 10.51 12.15 -7.99
C CYS A 162 10.61 12.17 -9.51
N SER A 163 11.44 11.29 -10.06
CA SER A 163 11.57 11.12 -11.51
C SER A 163 10.24 10.70 -12.14
N SER A 164 10.10 10.91 -13.46
CA SER A 164 8.96 10.43 -14.25
C SER A 164 8.54 9.00 -13.90
N GLY A 165 7.24 8.77 -13.74
CA GLY A 165 6.66 7.46 -13.41
C GLY A 165 6.87 7.01 -11.96
N LYS A 166 7.44 7.87 -11.10
CA LYS A 166 7.62 7.60 -9.68
C LYS A 166 6.89 8.63 -8.81
N ALA A 167 6.35 8.15 -7.69
CA ALA A 167 5.76 8.96 -6.63
C ALA A 167 6.44 8.63 -5.31
N CYS A 168 6.35 9.54 -4.35
CA CYS A 168 6.89 9.29 -3.02
C CYS A 168 5.97 8.36 -2.22
N TYR A 169 6.52 7.24 -1.78
CA TYR A 169 5.90 6.29 -0.86
C TYR A 169 6.91 5.94 0.22
N GLU A 170 6.52 6.05 1.49
CA GLU A 170 7.35 5.61 2.63
C GLU A 170 8.76 6.24 2.65
N GLY A 171 8.87 7.49 2.19
CA GLY A 171 10.13 8.24 2.12
C GLY A 171 10.95 8.00 0.85
N GLU A 172 10.53 7.10 -0.04
CA GLU A 172 11.26 6.74 -1.26
C GLU A 172 10.45 7.07 -2.52
N CYS A 173 11.14 7.48 -3.59
CA CYS A 173 10.52 7.55 -4.91
C CYS A 173 10.38 6.13 -5.49
N GLN A 174 9.18 5.57 -5.43
CA GLN A 174 8.82 4.26 -5.99
C GLN A 174 7.93 4.44 -7.22
N ARG A 175 7.75 3.38 -8.01
CA ARG A 175 6.83 3.40 -9.18
C ARG A 175 5.43 3.82 -8.73
N VAL A 176 4.75 4.65 -9.53
CA VAL A 176 3.34 4.99 -9.30
C VAL A 176 2.52 3.71 -9.21
N ARG A 177 1.83 3.52 -8.08
CA ARG A 177 1.05 2.31 -7.82
C ARG A 177 -0.25 2.31 -8.62
N GLN A 178 -0.44 1.32 -9.48
CA GLN A 178 -1.68 1.14 -10.24
C GLN A 178 -2.80 0.64 -9.31
N ASN A 179 -4.06 1.00 -9.60
CA ASN A 179 -5.19 0.53 -8.78
C ASN A 179 -5.74 -0.77 -9.35
N VAL A 180 -5.68 -1.85 -8.58
CA VAL A 180 -6.18 -3.17 -9.00
C VAL A 180 -7.25 -3.63 -8.01
N LEU A 181 -8.51 -3.63 -8.44
CA LEU A 181 -9.58 -4.26 -7.69
C LEU A 181 -9.68 -5.73 -8.12
N VAL A 182 -9.45 -6.63 -7.17
CA VAL A 182 -9.57 -8.07 -7.42
C VAL A 182 -10.96 -8.51 -7.01
N VAL A 183 -11.67 -9.12 -7.95
CA VAL A 183 -13.00 -9.68 -7.74
C VAL A 183 -12.87 -11.19 -7.80
N PHE A 184 -13.17 -11.86 -6.69
CA PHE A 184 -13.34 -13.31 -6.70
C PHE A 184 -14.80 -13.63 -6.97
N ASP A 185 -15.02 -14.49 -7.95
CA ASP A 185 -16.24 -15.27 -8.04
C ASP A 185 -16.31 -16.20 -6.84
N THR A 186 -17.37 -16.04 -6.06
CA THR A 186 -17.64 -16.81 -4.85
C THR A 186 -18.92 -17.60 -5.02
N SER A 187 -19.27 -17.97 -6.24
CA SER A 187 -20.43 -18.81 -6.51
C SER A 187 -20.15 -20.27 -6.18
N SER A 188 -21.22 -21.06 -6.14
CA SER A 188 -21.15 -22.49 -5.89
C SER A 188 -20.27 -23.25 -6.89
N SER A 189 -20.15 -22.80 -8.15
CA SER A 189 -19.37 -23.49 -9.20
C SER A 189 -17.86 -23.39 -8.97
N MET A 190 -17.40 -22.30 -8.34
CA MET A 190 -15.98 -22.12 -7.99
C MET A 190 -15.48 -23.13 -6.95
N HIS A 191 -16.39 -23.77 -6.21
CA HIS A 191 -16.08 -24.83 -5.24
C HIS A 191 -16.00 -26.23 -5.86
N THR A 192 -16.19 -26.33 -7.18
CA THR A 192 -16.02 -27.60 -7.92
C THR A 192 -14.58 -28.10 -7.80
N PRO A 193 -14.37 -29.42 -7.57
CA PRO A 193 -13.03 -30.00 -7.55
C PRO A 193 -12.30 -29.87 -8.88
N LEU A 194 -11.00 -29.62 -8.84
CA LEU A 194 -10.13 -29.61 -10.04
C LEU A 194 -9.98 -31.01 -10.67
N ASP A 195 -9.93 -32.03 -9.82
CA ASP A 195 -9.93 -33.44 -10.21
C ASP A 195 -11.14 -34.14 -9.58
N PRO A 196 -12.22 -34.36 -10.35
CA PRO A 196 -13.39 -35.07 -9.86
C PRO A 196 -13.09 -36.47 -9.33
N ALA A 197 -12.03 -37.14 -9.80
CA ALA A 197 -11.64 -38.47 -9.35
C ALA A 197 -10.92 -38.46 -7.99
N SER A 198 -10.42 -37.30 -7.56
CA SER A 198 -9.76 -37.13 -6.26
C SER A 198 -10.76 -36.98 -5.10
N PHE A 199 -12.04 -36.78 -5.39
CA PHE A 199 -13.09 -36.69 -4.37
C PHE A 199 -13.68 -38.07 -4.05
N PRO A 200 -13.98 -38.37 -2.77
CA PRO A 200 -14.57 -39.65 -2.38
C PRO A 200 -15.87 -39.92 -3.17
N PRO A 201 -16.01 -41.07 -3.86
CA PRO A 201 -17.19 -41.37 -4.68
C PRO A 201 -18.48 -41.54 -3.87
N GLU A 202 -18.39 -41.63 -2.54
CA GLU A 202 -19.53 -41.71 -1.61
C GLU A 202 -20.28 -40.37 -1.44
N CYS A 203 -19.80 -39.29 -2.07
CA CYS A 203 -20.51 -38.02 -2.18
C CYS A 203 -21.62 -38.10 -3.23
N GLU A 204 -22.64 -38.92 -3.02
CA GLU A 204 -23.85 -38.85 -3.84
C GLU A 204 -24.48 -37.46 -3.65
N THR A 205 -24.78 -36.81 -4.78
CA THR A 205 -25.20 -35.40 -5.01
C THR A 205 -26.27 -34.78 -4.10
N SER A 206 -26.82 -35.50 -3.13
CA SER A 206 -27.83 -35.03 -2.19
C SER A 206 -27.35 -34.81 -0.75
N ALA A 207 -26.11 -35.17 -0.38
CA ALA A 207 -25.61 -35.00 0.98
C ALA A 207 -24.59 -33.86 1.07
N ILE A 208 -25.04 -32.70 1.57
CA ILE A 208 -24.21 -31.53 1.95
C ILE A 208 -23.11 -31.90 2.98
N ASN A 209 -23.20 -33.08 3.61
CA ASN A 209 -22.36 -33.54 4.72
C ASN A 209 -21.10 -34.32 4.31
N CYS A 210 -20.82 -34.48 3.01
CA CYS A 210 -19.68 -35.28 2.53
C CYS A 210 -18.44 -34.44 2.17
N LEU A 211 -18.51 -33.11 2.31
CA LEU A 211 -17.37 -32.25 2.09
C LEU A 211 -16.59 -32.13 3.40
N ASP A 212 -15.26 -32.26 3.31
CA ASP A 212 -14.36 -31.89 4.41
C ASP A 212 -14.72 -30.50 4.93
N ASP A 213 -14.44 -30.25 6.20
CA ASP A 213 -14.55 -28.91 6.77
C ASP A 213 -13.59 -27.94 6.07
N PHE A 214 -13.94 -26.66 5.99
CA PHE A 214 -12.92 -25.63 5.76
C PHE A 214 -11.85 -25.75 6.87
N PRO A 215 -10.56 -25.47 6.61
CA PRO A 215 -9.90 -25.25 5.33
C PRO A 215 -9.39 -26.52 4.63
N VAL A 216 -9.69 -27.71 5.15
CA VAL A 216 -9.13 -28.99 4.69
C VAL A 216 -9.37 -29.23 3.20
N CYS A 217 -10.55 -28.89 2.69
CA CYS A 217 -10.90 -29.07 1.29
C CYS A 217 -10.18 -28.13 0.30
N ASP A 218 -9.47 -27.09 0.75
CA ASP A 218 -8.68 -26.24 -0.16
C ASP A 218 -7.38 -26.92 -0.59
N GLY A 219 -7.05 -28.04 0.06
CA GLY A 219 -5.83 -28.81 -0.13
C GLY A 219 -4.63 -28.22 0.61
N PRO A 220 -3.52 -28.96 0.73
CA PRO A 220 -2.29 -28.43 1.31
C PRO A 220 -1.66 -27.35 0.41
N PRO A 221 -0.71 -26.56 0.93
CA PRO A 221 0.07 -25.63 0.11
C PRO A 221 0.67 -26.30 -1.13
N GLY A 222 0.46 -25.70 -2.30
CA GLY A 222 0.94 -26.21 -3.60
C GLY A 222 0.01 -27.20 -4.30
N GLU A 223 -1.02 -27.72 -3.62
CA GLU A 223 -1.97 -28.70 -4.18
C GLU A 223 -3.41 -28.18 -4.02
N PRO A 224 -3.81 -27.14 -4.77
CA PRO A 224 -5.18 -26.68 -4.74
C PRO A 224 -6.13 -27.79 -5.17
N ARG A 225 -7.24 -27.95 -4.45
CA ARG A 225 -8.28 -28.95 -4.76
C ARG A 225 -9.49 -28.39 -5.50
N THR A 226 -9.73 -27.08 -5.45
CA THR A 226 -10.89 -26.42 -6.09
C THR A 226 -10.43 -25.27 -6.98
N LEU A 227 -11.29 -24.82 -7.90
CA LEU A 227 -11.02 -23.63 -8.73
C LEU A 227 -10.82 -22.39 -7.84
N PHE A 228 -11.59 -22.29 -6.76
CA PHE A 228 -11.48 -21.23 -5.78
C PHE A 228 -10.13 -21.24 -5.06
N SER A 229 -9.67 -22.41 -4.60
CA SER A 229 -8.40 -22.51 -3.89
C SER A 229 -7.20 -22.26 -4.80
N LEU A 230 -7.27 -22.72 -6.06
CA LEU A 230 -6.30 -22.38 -7.11
C LEU A 230 -6.18 -20.86 -7.29
N SER A 231 -7.32 -20.18 -7.41
CA SER A 231 -7.39 -18.73 -7.62
C SER A 231 -6.81 -17.95 -6.46
N LYS A 232 -7.21 -18.30 -5.23
CA LYS A 232 -6.70 -17.66 -4.00
C LYS A 232 -5.19 -17.85 -3.86
N ARG A 233 -4.67 -19.06 -4.10
CA ARG A 233 -3.23 -19.37 -4.03
C ARG A 233 -2.43 -18.56 -5.04
N ALA A 234 -2.87 -18.58 -6.30
CA ALA A 234 -2.18 -17.84 -7.36
C ALA A 234 -2.14 -16.33 -7.07
N PHE A 235 -3.25 -15.77 -6.56
CA PHE A 235 -3.27 -14.36 -6.21
C PHE A 235 -2.43 -14.04 -4.97
N ALA A 236 -2.42 -14.88 -3.94
CA ALA A 236 -1.58 -14.69 -2.75
C ALA A 236 -0.09 -14.58 -3.10
N GLU A 237 0.39 -15.41 -4.02
CA GLU A 237 1.78 -15.37 -4.49
C GLU A 237 2.10 -14.06 -5.24
N VAL A 238 1.15 -13.56 -6.03
CA VAL A 238 1.28 -12.28 -6.75
C VAL A 238 1.18 -11.09 -5.81
N LEU A 239 0.37 -11.17 -4.76
CA LEU A 239 0.22 -10.13 -3.74
C LEU A 239 1.55 -9.87 -3.01
N ALA A 240 2.33 -10.92 -2.72
CA ALA A 240 3.65 -10.81 -2.12
C ALA A 240 4.64 -9.96 -2.95
N GLN A 241 4.39 -9.82 -4.26
CA GLN A 241 5.20 -9.06 -5.22
C GLN A 241 4.61 -7.68 -5.56
N SER A 242 3.59 -7.23 -4.81
CA SER A 242 2.86 -5.97 -5.07
C SER A 242 3.75 -4.72 -5.20
N LYS A 243 4.76 -4.59 -4.32
CA LYS A 243 5.70 -3.45 -4.33
C LYS A 243 6.49 -3.40 -5.62
N ASP A 244 7.02 -4.53 -6.07
CA ASP A 244 7.86 -4.64 -7.28
C ASP A 244 7.03 -4.44 -8.56
N LEU A 245 5.79 -4.91 -8.56
CA LEU A 245 4.85 -4.70 -9.65
C LEU A 245 4.37 -3.24 -9.73
N GLY A 246 4.49 -2.47 -8.64
CA GLY A 246 3.98 -1.10 -8.55
C GLY A 246 2.46 -1.10 -8.64
N VAL A 247 1.82 -1.92 -7.83
CA VAL A 247 0.35 -2.05 -7.77
C VAL A 247 -0.11 -1.94 -6.33
N GLN A 248 -1.32 -1.42 -6.15
CA GLN A 248 -2.05 -1.51 -4.89
C GLN A 248 -3.39 -2.18 -5.15
N TYR A 249 -3.86 -2.93 -4.16
CA TYR A 249 -5.00 -3.81 -4.33
C TYR A 249 -6.18 -3.37 -3.48
N ALA A 250 -7.37 -3.72 -3.93
CA ALA A 250 -8.57 -3.84 -3.12
C ALA A 250 -9.19 -5.21 -3.40
N LEU A 251 -9.97 -5.73 -2.46
CA LEU A 251 -10.60 -7.04 -2.56
C LEU A 251 -12.11 -6.88 -2.53
N GLN A 252 -12.73 -7.45 -3.57
CA GLN A 252 -14.16 -7.59 -3.70
C GLN A 252 -14.54 -9.07 -3.79
N ARG A 253 -15.67 -9.39 -3.18
CA ARG A 253 -16.41 -10.63 -3.38
C ARG A 253 -17.83 -10.31 -3.86
N PHE A 254 -18.61 -11.33 -4.19
CA PHE A 254 -20.04 -11.13 -4.38
C PHE A 254 -20.71 -10.67 -3.07
N PRO A 255 -21.84 -9.95 -3.13
CA PRO A 255 -22.56 -9.54 -1.94
C PRO A 255 -22.88 -10.72 -1.03
N GLN A 256 -22.37 -10.63 0.19
CA GLN A 256 -22.49 -11.68 1.19
C GLN A 256 -22.71 -11.06 2.58
N VAL A 257 -23.49 -11.74 3.40
CA VAL A 257 -23.70 -11.40 4.82
C VAL A 257 -23.29 -12.58 5.70
N GLU A 258 -22.82 -12.30 6.90
CA GLU A 258 -22.43 -13.33 7.87
C GLU A 258 -23.62 -14.23 8.23
N LEU A 259 -23.42 -15.54 8.26
CA LEU A 259 -24.44 -16.50 8.69
C LEU A 259 -24.53 -16.53 10.21
N THR A 260 -25.52 -15.84 10.77
CA THR A 260 -25.71 -15.80 12.24
C THR A 260 -26.55 -16.96 12.78
N THR A 261 -27.10 -17.85 11.94
CA THR A 261 -28.15 -18.80 12.40
C THR A 261 -28.13 -20.20 11.78
N TYR A 262 -27.34 -20.48 10.73
CA TYR A 262 -27.44 -21.72 9.96
C TYR A 262 -26.08 -22.38 9.70
N GLY A 263 -25.87 -23.56 10.30
CA GLY A 263 -24.86 -24.56 9.91
C GLY A 263 -23.40 -24.21 10.22
N ALA A 264 -22.58 -25.23 10.44
CA ALA A 264 -21.14 -25.12 10.31
C ALA A 264 -20.79 -24.74 8.86
N GLY A 265 -19.86 -23.81 8.65
CA GLY A 265 -19.36 -23.55 7.32
C GLY A 265 -18.66 -24.79 6.74
N ASN A 266 -19.14 -25.28 5.60
CA ASN A 266 -18.48 -26.36 4.87
C ASN A 266 -17.82 -25.83 3.60
N CYS A 267 -17.20 -26.71 2.82
CA CYS A 267 -16.46 -26.28 1.65
C CYS A 267 -17.26 -25.78 0.46
N HIS A 268 -18.57 -25.97 0.48
CA HIS A 268 -19.46 -25.40 -0.52
C HIS A 268 -20.05 -24.08 -0.06
N THR A 269 -20.44 -23.97 1.20
CA THR A 269 -21.21 -22.82 1.70
C THR A 269 -20.35 -21.77 2.40
N GLY A 270 -19.19 -22.14 2.95
CA GLY A 270 -18.43 -21.28 3.85
C GLY A 270 -19.24 -20.80 5.05
N TRP A 271 -18.76 -19.74 5.69
CA TRP A 271 -19.38 -19.08 6.84
C TRP A 271 -20.29 -17.89 6.46
N TYR A 272 -20.46 -17.62 5.17
CA TYR A 272 -21.23 -16.48 4.68
C TYR A 272 -22.38 -16.91 3.78
N LYS A 273 -23.46 -16.11 3.84
CA LYS A 273 -24.64 -16.27 3.00
C LYS A 273 -24.53 -15.36 1.79
N HIS A 274 -24.68 -15.92 0.61
CA HIS A 274 -24.90 -15.13 -0.60
C HIS A 274 -26.24 -14.37 -0.52
N VAL A 275 -26.21 -13.08 -0.82
CA VAL A 275 -27.41 -12.22 -0.88
C VAL A 275 -27.72 -11.67 -2.27
N GLY A 276 -26.86 -11.92 -3.27
CA GLY A 276 -27.03 -11.51 -4.67
C GLY A 276 -26.83 -10.02 -4.92
N THR A 277 -27.34 -9.18 -4.02
CA THR A 277 -27.22 -7.73 -4.04
C THR A 277 -26.87 -7.20 -2.66
N MET A 278 -26.22 -6.03 -2.60
CA MET A 278 -25.98 -5.36 -1.32
C MET A 278 -27.29 -4.93 -0.66
N THR A 279 -27.31 -4.86 0.67
CA THR A 279 -28.45 -4.37 1.43
C THR A 279 -28.85 -2.97 0.95
N GLY A 280 -30.14 -2.79 0.66
CA GLY A 280 -30.71 -1.55 0.16
C GLY A 280 -30.58 -1.32 -1.35
N ASP A 281 -29.90 -2.20 -2.09
CA ASP A 281 -29.94 -2.19 -3.56
C ASP A 281 -31.31 -2.73 -4.04
N ALA A 282 -32.26 -1.81 -4.22
CA ALA A 282 -33.55 -2.09 -4.82
C ALA A 282 -33.55 -1.91 -6.36
N GLY A 283 -32.38 -2.03 -6.99
CA GLY A 283 -32.15 -1.61 -8.37
C GLY A 283 -31.96 -0.09 -8.51
N GLU A 284 -31.85 0.63 -7.39
CA GLU A 284 -31.62 2.07 -7.38
C GLU A 284 -30.19 2.39 -7.85
N HIS A 285 -30.04 3.45 -8.65
CA HIS A 285 -28.74 3.87 -9.15
C HIS A 285 -28.07 4.98 -8.30
N ASP A 286 -28.70 5.43 -7.20
CA ASP A 286 -28.02 6.33 -6.24
C ASP A 286 -27.02 5.53 -5.39
N THR A 287 -25.75 5.77 -5.67
CA THR A 287 -24.61 5.14 -5.01
C THR A 287 -23.77 6.13 -4.20
N SER A 288 -24.36 7.24 -3.75
CA SER A 288 -23.65 8.23 -2.93
C SER A 288 -23.11 7.64 -1.63
N LYS A 289 -22.06 8.22 -1.04
CA LYS A 289 -21.44 7.75 0.21
C LYS A 289 -22.43 7.69 1.39
N ALA A 290 -23.49 8.50 1.38
CA ALA A 290 -24.51 8.53 2.43
C ALA A 290 -25.70 7.59 2.16
N SER A 291 -25.80 7.04 0.94
CA SER A 291 -26.86 6.10 0.52
C SER A 291 -26.63 4.68 1.07
N TRP A 292 -27.44 3.73 0.62
CA TRP A 292 -27.27 2.31 0.88
C TRP A 292 -25.87 1.80 0.47
N PHE A 293 -25.33 2.29 -0.66
CA PHE A 293 -24.06 1.80 -1.20
C PHE A 293 -22.89 2.06 -0.25
N GLY A 294 -22.78 3.29 0.27
CA GLY A 294 -21.70 3.63 1.20
C GLY A 294 -21.86 3.01 2.59
N LYS A 295 -23.11 2.83 3.06
CA LYS A 295 -23.39 2.21 4.38
C LYS A 295 -23.10 0.71 4.39
N ASN A 296 -23.36 0.04 3.28
CA ASN A 296 -23.26 -1.42 3.16
C ASN A 296 -22.05 -1.85 2.32
N LEU A 297 -21.11 -0.94 2.06
CA LEU A 297 -19.94 -1.17 1.19
C LEU A 297 -19.17 -2.45 1.55
N GLY A 298 -19.07 -2.77 2.84
CA GLY A 298 -18.39 -3.97 3.36
C GLY A 298 -19.02 -5.30 2.95
N GLU A 299 -20.26 -5.33 2.45
CA GLU A 299 -20.88 -6.55 1.95
C GLU A 299 -20.26 -7.05 0.63
N ALA A 300 -19.67 -6.12 -0.15
CA ALA A 300 -19.01 -6.42 -1.42
C ALA A 300 -17.50 -6.09 -1.38
N ILE A 301 -17.11 -4.91 -0.88
CA ILE A 301 -15.71 -4.45 -0.80
C ILE A 301 -15.19 -4.65 0.62
N PHE A 302 -14.48 -5.76 0.85
CA PHE A 302 -14.05 -6.12 2.21
C PHE A 302 -12.71 -5.50 2.58
N VAL A 303 -11.76 -5.50 1.64
CA VAL A 303 -10.47 -4.83 1.83
C VAL A 303 -10.39 -3.67 0.86
N PRO A 304 -10.65 -2.42 1.31
CA PRO A 304 -10.55 -1.26 0.43
C PRO A 304 -9.09 -0.99 0.06
N PHE A 305 -8.88 -0.11 -0.92
CA PHE A 305 -7.55 0.42 -1.20
C PHE A 305 -7.04 1.13 0.06
N PRO A 306 -5.72 1.19 0.27
CA PRO A 306 -5.19 1.98 1.37
C PRO A 306 -5.69 3.43 1.23
N ARG A 307 -6.00 4.07 2.36
CA ARG A 307 -6.46 5.47 2.36
C ARG A 307 -5.30 6.47 2.18
N ARG A 308 -4.06 6.02 2.37
CA ARG A 308 -2.84 6.83 2.30
C ARG A 308 -1.70 6.04 1.65
N ALA A 309 -0.83 6.75 0.96
CA ALA A 309 0.34 6.19 0.27
C ALA A 309 1.33 5.46 1.21
N SER A 310 1.41 5.89 2.47
CA SER A 310 2.26 5.28 3.50
C SER A 310 1.69 3.99 4.11
N LEU A 311 0.51 3.56 3.69
CA LEU A 311 -0.16 2.37 4.22
C LEU A 311 -0.15 1.28 3.16
N SER A 312 0.22 0.08 3.57
CA SER A 312 -0.02 -1.15 2.82
C SER A 312 -1.19 -1.90 3.46
N ASN A 313 -2.12 -2.36 2.63
CA ASN A 313 -3.18 -3.29 3.04
C ASN A 313 -2.82 -4.75 2.69
N ALA A 314 -1.57 -5.03 2.29
CA ALA A 314 -1.16 -6.38 1.88
C ALA A 314 -1.33 -7.42 2.99
N ALA A 315 -1.01 -7.07 4.24
CA ALA A 315 -1.22 -7.97 5.38
C ALA A 315 -2.71 -8.27 5.61
N GLU A 316 -3.58 -7.27 5.40
CA GLU A 316 -5.02 -7.46 5.52
C GLU A 316 -5.55 -8.35 4.39
N LEU A 317 -5.16 -8.10 3.14
CA LEU A 317 -5.48 -8.95 1.99
C LEU A 317 -5.00 -10.39 2.19
N GLN A 318 -3.80 -10.58 2.73
CA GLN A 318 -3.23 -11.90 2.96
C GLN A 318 -4.10 -12.72 3.92
N ARG A 319 -4.72 -12.09 4.95
CA ARG A 319 -5.64 -12.81 5.86
C ARG A 319 -6.86 -13.38 5.15
N TRP A 320 -7.34 -12.77 4.06
CA TRP A 320 -8.44 -13.31 3.26
C TRP A 320 -8.01 -14.49 2.36
N LEU A 321 -6.70 -14.70 2.22
CA LEU A 321 -6.08 -15.64 1.27
C LEU A 321 -5.26 -16.74 1.95
N ASP A 322 -5.09 -16.71 3.28
CA ASP A 322 -4.12 -17.53 4.01
C ASP A 322 -4.58 -18.98 4.29
N PHE A 323 -5.83 -19.31 3.98
CA PHE A 323 -6.43 -20.62 4.22
C PHE A 323 -6.41 -21.03 5.71
N GLN A 324 -6.34 -20.05 6.62
CA GLN A 324 -6.38 -20.33 8.04
C GLN A 324 -7.81 -20.25 8.57
N GLU A 325 -8.16 -21.19 9.44
CA GLU A 325 -9.40 -21.14 10.21
C GLU A 325 -9.08 -21.36 11.68
N THR A 326 -9.41 -20.37 12.51
CA THR A 326 -9.44 -20.53 13.97
C THR A 326 -10.89 -20.70 14.39
N ARG A 327 -11.15 -21.76 15.14
CA ARG A 327 -12.44 -22.05 15.74
C ARG A 327 -12.25 -22.05 17.24
N ASP A 328 -12.63 -20.95 17.88
CA ASP A 328 -12.53 -20.86 19.33
C ASP A 328 -13.82 -21.40 19.95
N PRO A 329 -13.76 -22.46 20.79
CA PRO A 329 -14.93 -22.97 21.48
C PRO A 329 -15.50 -21.89 22.40
N VAL A 330 -16.79 -21.61 22.25
CA VAL A 330 -17.52 -20.68 23.12
C VAL A 330 -18.50 -21.49 23.96
N PRO A 331 -18.56 -21.30 25.29
CA PRO A 331 -19.57 -21.96 26.10
C PRO A 331 -20.97 -21.55 25.62
N ALA A 332 -21.82 -22.54 25.30
CA ALA A 332 -23.20 -22.23 24.94
C ALA A 332 -23.93 -21.67 26.18
N PRO A 333 -24.84 -20.71 26.03
CA PRO A 333 -25.62 -20.19 27.15
C PRO A 333 -26.45 -21.30 27.81
N GLY A 334 -25.99 -21.83 28.94
CA GLY A 334 -26.75 -22.79 29.76
C GLY A 334 -26.60 -24.27 29.39
N THR A 335 -25.84 -24.65 28.36
CA THR A 335 -25.53 -26.06 28.04
C THR A 335 -24.07 -26.24 27.58
N PRO A 336 -23.41 -27.36 27.91
CA PRO A 336 -22.04 -27.65 27.47
C PRO A 336 -21.94 -28.13 26.02
N SER A 337 -23.06 -28.39 25.36
CA SER A 337 -23.16 -28.83 23.96
C SER A 337 -24.29 -28.12 23.25
N CYS A 338 -24.19 -28.07 21.93
CA CYS A 338 -25.24 -27.62 21.04
C CYS A 338 -25.78 -28.82 20.23
N SER A 339 -26.94 -28.69 19.63
CA SER A 339 -27.61 -29.66 18.74
C SER A 339 -28.12 -28.98 17.46
N GLY A 340 -27.69 -27.73 17.26
CA GLY A 340 -28.08 -26.84 16.17
C GLY A 340 -27.64 -25.40 16.43
N GLY A 341 -27.46 -24.62 15.36
CA GLY A 341 -26.91 -23.25 15.42
C GLY A 341 -27.68 -22.29 16.32
N ILE A 342 -29.01 -22.45 16.44
CA ILE A 342 -29.85 -21.58 17.29
C ILE A 342 -29.41 -21.56 18.76
N GLN A 343 -28.86 -22.67 19.28
CA GLN A 343 -28.39 -22.77 20.66
C GLN A 343 -27.09 -21.99 20.92
N CYS A 344 -26.38 -21.63 19.85
CA CYS A 344 -25.11 -20.93 19.90
C CYS A 344 -25.26 -19.40 19.74
N GLY A 345 -26.49 -18.88 19.64
CA GLY A 345 -26.73 -17.45 19.45
C GLY A 345 -26.28 -17.00 18.06
N LEU A 346 -25.24 -16.16 18.00
CA LEU A 346 -24.60 -15.74 16.75
C LEU A 346 -23.47 -16.69 16.30
N ASN A 347 -23.10 -17.66 17.13
CA ASN A 347 -22.04 -18.63 16.85
C ASN A 347 -22.59 -19.85 16.11
N ALA A 348 -21.73 -20.67 15.50
CA ALA A 348 -22.16 -21.92 14.87
C ALA A 348 -22.00 -23.11 15.81
N CYS A 349 -22.85 -24.11 15.61
CA CYS A 349 -22.71 -25.42 16.23
C CYS A 349 -21.94 -26.33 15.28
N VAL A 350 -20.77 -26.82 15.69
CA VAL A 350 -19.91 -27.68 14.87
C VAL A 350 -19.48 -28.92 15.67
N VAL A 351 -19.10 -29.99 14.97
CA VAL A 351 -18.59 -31.22 15.61
C VAL A 351 -17.07 -31.14 15.71
N VAL A 352 -16.53 -31.01 16.91
CA VAL A 352 -15.08 -31.09 17.20
C VAL A 352 -14.81 -32.37 17.99
N ASP A 353 -13.96 -33.25 17.47
CA ASP A 353 -13.62 -34.53 18.11
C ASP A 353 -14.85 -35.38 18.51
N GLY A 354 -15.90 -35.34 17.69
CA GLY A 354 -17.16 -36.05 17.92
C GLY A 354 -18.10 -35.39 18.94
N GLN A 355 -17.80 -34.19 19.40
CA GLN A 355 -18.66 -33.40 20.30
C GLN A 355 -19.20 -32.16 19.60
N GLU A 356 -20.50 -31.92 19.73
CA GLU A 356 -21.13 -30.70 19.24
C GLU A 356 -20.84 -29.54 20.19
N VAL A 357 -20.04 -28.57 19.71
CA VAL A 357 -19.62 -27.39 20.45
C VAL A 357 -19.98 -26.13 19.68
N CYS A 358 -20.35 -25.07 20.41
CA CYS A 358 -20.48 -23.76 19.81
C CYS A 358 -19.08 -23.20 19.53
N VAL A 359 -18.84 -22.70 18.33
CA VAL A 359 -17.57 -22.05 17.97
C VAL A 359 -17.83 -20.67 17.41
N LEU A 360 -16.95 -19.75 17.79
CA LEU A 360 -16.84 -18.45 17.15
C LEU A 360 -15.89 -18.57 15.96
N HIS A 361 -16.36 -18.09 14.81
CA HIS A 361 -15.55 -17.99 13.60
C HIS A 361 -15.13 -16.52 13.44
N ASP A 362 -13.86 -16.25 13.72
CA ASP A 362 -13.29 -14.89 13.66
C ASP A 362 -12.48 -14.64 12.39
N ASN A 363 -12.34 -15.66 11.54
CA ASN A 363 -11.43 -15.58 10.40
C ASN A 363 -12.10 -14.97 9.16
N PRO A 364 -11.35 -14.14 8.42
CA PRO A 364 -11.72 -13.77 7.06
C PRO A 364 -11.95 -14.97 6.13
N GLU A 365 -13.13 -15.09 5.54
CA GLU A 365 -13.41 -16.10 4.49
C GLU A 365 -14.20 -15.48 3.33
N LEU A 366 -13.74 -15.76 2.10
CA LEU A 366 -14.39 -15.26 0.89
C LEU A 366 -15.58 -16.10 0.42
N ARG A 367 -15.76 -17.31 0.94
CA ARG A 367 -16.72 -18.27 0.38
C ARG A 367 -18.16 -17.96 0.78
N ALA A 368 -19.06 -18.16 -0.16
CA ALA A 368 -20.48 -18.33 0.08
C ALA A 368 -21.05 -19.31 -0.97
N ALA A 369 -22.08 -20.07 -0.62
CA ALA A 369 -22.84 -20.78 -1.65
C ALA A 369 -23.89 -19.84 -2.26
N GLY A 370 -23.95 -19.77 -3.59
CA GLY A 370 -24.89 -18.88 -4.26
C GLY A 370 -24.77 -18.84 -5.78
N GLN A 371 -25.62 -17.98 -6.35
CA GLN A 371 -25.61 -17.62 -7.77
C GLN A 371 -24.40 -16.76 -8.11
N THR A 372 -24.23 -16.46 -9.41
CA THR A 372 -23.09 -15.72 -9.96
C THR A 372 -23.52 -14.33 -10.44
N PRO A 373 -23.67 -13.31 -9.55
CA PRO A 373 -24.09 -11.95 -9.89
C PRO A 373 -22.90 -11.10 -10.39
N LEU A 374 -22.26 -11.52 -11.48
CA LEU A 374 -21.06 -10.88 -12.02
C LEU A 374 -21.30 -9.43 -12.42
N GLY A 375 -22.39 -9.14 -13.12
CA GLY A 375 -22.61 -7.79 -13.61
C GLY A 375 -23.00 -6.81 -12.51
N LYS A 376 -23.77 -7.23 -11.48
CA LYS A 376 -23.94 -6.43 -10.25
C LYS A 376 -22.62 -6.18 -9.54
N SER A 377 -21.75 -7.20 -9.47
CA SER A 377 -20.42 -7.06 -8.89
C SER A 377 -19.55 -6.05 -9.66
N LEU A 378 -19.56 -6.08 -11.00
CA LEU A 378 -18.86 -5.08 -11.82
C LEU A 378 -19.48 -3.68 -11.70
N PHE A 379 -20.79 -3.58 -11.52
CA PHE A 379 -21.45 -2.31 -11.22
C PHE A 379 -20.91 -1.74 -9.90
N TYR A 380 -20.90 -2.52 -8.81
CA TYR A 380 -20.37 -2.08 -7.51
C TYR A 380 -18.89 -1.71 -7.59
N ALA A 381 -18.08 -2.46 -8.35
CA ALA A 381 -16.68 -2.13 -8.61
C ALA A 381 -16.56 -0.71 -9.20
N GLY A 382 -17.32 -0.41 -10.26
CA GLY A 382 -17.32 0.91 -10.89
C GLY A 382 -17.75 2.03 -9.96
N GLU A 383 -18.77 1.78 -9.16
CA GLU A 383 -19.28 2.75 -8.19
C GLU A 383 -18.31 2.96 -7.03
N TYR A 384 -17.62 1.91 -6.59
CA TYR A 384 -16.54 2.02 -5.61
C TYR A 384 -15.40 2.90 -6.15
N PHE A 385 -14.93 2.65 -7.37
CA PHE A 385 -13.92 3.48 -8.01
C PHE A 385 -14.38 4.94 -8.13
N ARG A 386 -15.58 5.17 -8.66
CA ARG A 386 -16.14 6.52 -8.87
C ARG A 386 -16.29 7.33 -7.59
N ARG A 387 -16.69 6.68 -6.48
CA ARG A 387 -17.10 7.37 -5.25
C ARG A 387 -15.99 7.45 -4.21
N PHE A 388 -15.06 6.49 -4.19
CA PHE A 388 -14.09 6.35 -3.11
C PHE A 388 -12.63 6.38 -3.57
N VAL A 389 -12.34 6.09 -4.84
CA VAL A 389 -10.96 5.95 -5.34
C VAL A 389 -10.56 7.13 -6.23
N LEU A 390 -11.42 7.48 -7.20
CA LEU A 390 -11.16 8.49 -8.22
C LEU A 390 -11.86 9.80 -7.87
N VAL A 391 -11.26 10.54 -6.93
CA VAL A 391 -11.91 11.64 -6.22
C VAL A 391 -11.48 13.03 -6.70
N ASP A 392 -10.95 13.17 -7.92
CA ASP A 392 -10.56 14.49 -8.44
C ASP A 392 -11.75 15.46 -8.44
N GLY A 393 -11.53 16.65 -7.87
CA GLY A 393 -12.56 17.67 -7.69
C GLY A 393 -13.38 17.56 -6.40
N LYS A 394 -13.19 16.51 -5.58
CA LYS A 394 -13.80 16.43 -4.25
C LYS A 394 -13.30 17.62 -3.40
N PRO A 395 -14.18 18.40 -2.74
CA PRO A 395 -13.74 19.46 -1.84
C PRO A 395 -12.88 18.95 -0.69
N CYS A 396 -11.84 19.71 -0.32
CA CYS A 396 -10.93 19.40 0.79
C CYS A 396 -10.40 20.66 1.45
N GLY A 397 -10.04 20.59 2.74
CA GLY A 397 -9.22 21.59 3.42
C GLY A 397 -7.75 21.17 3.51
N VAL A 398 -7.50 19.87 3.63
CA VAL A 398 -6.17 19.25 3.68
C VAL A 398 -6.14 17.95 2.90
N SER A 399 -4.95 17.47 2.52
CA SER A 399 -4.80 16.24 1.71
C SER A 399 -5.41 14.99 2.35
N SER A 400 -5.51 14.93 3.69
CA SER A 400 -6.17 13.80 4.36
C SER A 400 -7.67 13.73 4.13
N ASP A 401 -8.32 14.85 3.77
CA ASP A 401 -9.77 14.91 3.50
C ASP A 401 -10.14 14.20 2.19
N CYS A 402 -9.16 13.99 1.31
CA CYS A 402 -9.37 13.29 0.06
C CYS A 402 -9.73 11.81 0.27
N GLU A 403 -9.24 11.20 1.36
CA GLU A 403 -9.51 9.80 1.73
C GLU A 403 -9.18 8.76 0.64
N SER A 404 -8.34 9.11 -0.34
CA SER A 404 -7.87 8.23 -1.42
C SER A 404 -6.35 8.32 -1.58
N THR A 405 -5.70 7.19 -1.86
CA THR A 405 -4.24 7.13 -1.93
C THR A 405 -3.65 7.91 -3.09
N GLY A 406 -2.71 8.80 -2.77
CA GLY A 406 -1.95 9.60 -3.74
C GLY A 406 -2.57 10.95 -4.05
N TYR A 407 -3.79 11.22 -3.56
CA TYR A 407 -4.44 12.51 -3.74
C TYR A 407 -3.88 13.56 -2.77
N VAL A 408 -3.76 14.79 -3.28
CA VAL A 408 -3.38 15.98 -2.51
C VAL A 408 -4.48 17.03 -2.62
N CYS A 409 -4.62 17.86 -1.59
CA CYS A 409 -5.54 19.00 -1.62
C CYS A 409 -4.84 20.21 -2.25
N VAL A 410 -5.32 20.63 -3.41
CA VAL A 410 -4.82 21.78 -4.16
C VAL A 410 -5.98 22.73 -4.39
N GLU A 411 -5.84 23.97 -3.91
CA GLU A 411 -6.88 25.02 -4.07
C GLU A 411 -8.28 24.60 -3.59
N GLY A 412 -8.33 23.82 -2.50
CA GLY A 412 -9.58 23.35 -1.91
C GLY A 412 -10.23 22.15 -2.64
N ALA A 413 -9.55 21.55 -3.61
CA ALA A 413 -10.00 20.36 -4.33
C ALA A 413 -8.96 19.24 -4.34
N CYS A 414 -9.42 18.00 -4.23
CA CYS A 414 -8.56 16.82 -4.35
C CYS A 414 -8.07 16.66 -5.78
N ARG A 415 -6.78 16.39 -5.94
CA ARG A 415 -6.11 16.13 -7.22
C ARG A 415 -5.16 14.92 -7.08
N ASP A 416 -5.20 13.98 -8.02
CA ASP A 416 -4.14 12.97 -8.17
C ASP A 416 -3.09 13.47 -9.15
N PRO A 417 -1.86 13.80 -8.68
CA PRO A 417 -0.82 14.34 -9.55
C PRO A 417 -0.29 13.32 -10.57
N PHE A 418 -0.66 12.06 -10.42
CA PHE A 418 -0.31 10.96 -11.30
C PHE A 418 -1.52 10.34 -11.99
N ARG A 419 -2.67 11.04 -12.07
CA ARG A 419 -3.90 10.49 -12.68
C ARG A 419 -3.70 9.95 -14.10
N HIS A 420 -2.82 10.56 -14.90
CA HIS A 420 -2.50 10.10 -16.26
C HIS A 420 -1.54 8.90 -16.28
N CYS A 421 -0.83 8.63 -15.18
CA CYS A 421 0.14 7.54 -15.04
C CYS A 421 -0.44 6.33 -14.29
N ARG A 422 -1.67 6.46 -13.79
CA ARG A 422 -2.35 5.45 -13.00
C ARG A 422 -3.49 4.85 -13.80
N ASP A 423 -3.28 3.63 -14.25
CA ASP A 423 -4.31 2.75 -14.75
C ASP A 423 -5.14 2.19 -13.58
N ASN A 424 -6.40 1.94 -13.88
CA ASN A 424 -7.37 1.31 -12.99
C ASN A 424 -7.83 0.00 -13.61
N PHE A 425 -7.76 -1.07 -12.83
CA PHE A 425 -8.04 -2.43 -13.26
C PHE A 425 -9.07 -3.10 -12.36
N VAL A 426 -9.89 -3.92 -12.99
CA VAL A 426 -10.58 -5.03 -12.36
C VAL A 426 -9.94 -6.32 -12.86
N VAL A 427 -9.51 -7.18 -11.94
CA VAL A 427 -9.11 -8.56 -12.24
C VAL A 427 -10.18 -9.47 -11.66
N LEU A 428 -10.95 -10.09 -12.55
CA LEU A 428 -12.06 -10.97 -12.19
C LEU A 428 -11.63 -12.43 -12.32
N PHE A 429 -11.63 -13.16 -11.21
CA PHE A 429 -11.47 -14.61 -11.19
C PHE A 429 -12.84 -15.26 -11.25
N THR A 430 -13.16 -15.98 -12.32
CA THR A 430 -14.47 -16.65 -12.49
C THR A 430 -14.34 -17.87 -13.39
N ASP A 431 -15.14 -18.89 -13.11
CA ASP A 431 -15.26 -20.10 -13.92
C ASP A 431 -16.44 -20.04 -14.91
N GLY A 432 -17.28 -19.00 -14.88
CA GLY A 432 -18.35 -18.88 -15.87
C GLY A 432 -19.57 -18.07 -15.46
N GLY A 433 -20.71 -18.48 -16.04
CA GLY A 433 -21.78 -17.58 -16.47
C GLY A 433 -22.55 -16.83 -15.40
N GLU A 434 -22.89 -15.60 -15.74
CA GLU A 434 -23.88 -14.80 -15.03
C GLU A 434 -25.19 -15.57 -14.83
N SER A 435 -25.68 -15.62 -13.59
CA SER A 435 -26.91 -16.33 -13.25
C SER A 435 -28.15 -15.48 -13.47
N ASP A 436 -28.09 -14.19 -13.15
CA ASP A 436 -29.28 -13.34 -12.98
C ASP A 436 -29.54 -12.46 -14.20
N PHE A 437 -28.48 -11.89 -14.79
CA PHE A 437 -28.56 -10.91 -15.88
C PHE A 437 -27.93 -11.42 -17.19
N GLN A 438 -28.44 -12.55 -17.67
CA GLN A 438 -27.87 -13.29 -18.80
C GLN A 438 -28.01 -12.54 -20.14
N SER A 439 -29.03 -11.71 -20.31
CA SER A 439 -29.27 -11.01 -21.58
C SER A 439 -28.38 -9.78 -21.69
N GLU A 440 -27.77 -9.57 -22.85
CA GLU A 440 -27.02 -8.32 -23.09
C GLU A 440 -27.89 -7.07 -23.13
N ALA A 441 -29.22 -7.23 -23.25
CA ALA A 441 -30.17 -6.13 -23.10
C ALA A 441 -30.30 -5.65 -21.64
N ASP A 442 -29.90 -6.47 -20.66
CA ASP A 442 -29.98 -6.13 -19.25
C ASP A 442 -28.83 -5.18 -18.87
N PHE A 443 -29.16 -4.12 -18.15
CA PHE A 443 -28.14 -3.16 -17.68
C PHE A 443 -27.07 -3.87 -16.84
N PHE A 444 -27.47 -4.76 -15.92
CA PHE A 444 -26.55 -5.50 -15.05
C PHE A 444 -25.94 -6.74 -15.70
N ASN A 445 -25.95 -6.88 -17.03
CA ASN A 445 -25.17 -7.92 -17.69
C ASN A 445 -23.65 -7.65 -17.51
N PRO A 446 -22.80 -8.67 -17.28
CA PRO A 446 -21.38 -8.45 -17.01
C PRO A 446 -20.60 -7.85 -18.18
N ALA A 447 -20.94 -8.18 -19.43
CA ALA A 447 -20.28 -7.57 -20.59
C ALA A 447 -20.71 -6.11 -20.75
N VAL A 448 -21.98 -5.78 -20.47
CA VAL A 448 -22.49 -4.40 -20.44
C VAL A 448 -21.76 -3.60 -19.38
N GLN A 449 -21.66 -4.12 -18.15
CA GLN A 449 -20.99 -3.42 -17.05
C GLN A 449 -19.48 -3.29 -17.31
N ALA A 450 -18.80 -4.32 -17.80
CA ALA A 450 -17.39 -4.21 -18.20
C ALA A 450 -17.17 -3.10 -19.24
N LYS A 451 -18.03 -3.02 -20.26
CA LYS A 451 -17.99 -1.94 -21.26
C LYS A 451 -18.23 -0.56 -20.65
N ARG A 452 -19.22 -0.43 -19.77
CA ARG A 452 -19.53 0.80 -19.04
C ARG A 452 -18.30 1.32 -18.27
N LEU A 453 -17.57 0.41 -17.62
CA LEU A 453 -16.36 0.73 -16.86
C LEU A 453 -15.23 1.26 -17.75
N ALA A 454 -15.03 0.65 -18.93
CA ALA A 454 -13.88 0.94 -19.79
C ALA A 454 -14.12 2.10 -20.77
N PHE A 455 -15.28 2.10 -21.43
CA PHE A 455 -15.51 2.91 -22.62
C PHE A 455 -16.77 3.78 -22.55
N GLY A 456 -17.69 3.45 -21.64
CA GLY A 456 -19.06 3.96 -21.64
C GLY A 456 -19.98 3.13 -22.55
N LEU A 457 -21.29 3.28 -22.36
CA LEU A 457 -22.33 2.51 -23.06
C LEU A 457 -22.81 3.20 -24.33
N GLY A 458 -23.22 4.47 -24.21
CA GLY A 458 -23.78 5.27 -25.29
C GLY A 458 -23.10 6.63 -25.44
N CYS A 459 -23.30 7.26 -26.59
CA CYS A 459 -22.67 8.53 -26.93
C CYS A 459 -23.47 9.30 -27.99
N ALA A 460 -23.32 10.62 -28.02
CA ALA A 460 -23.69 11.45 -29.16
C ALA A 460 -22.44 11.75 -30.03
N THR A 461 -21.29 11.90 -29.39
CA THR A 461 -19.99 12.20 -30.01
C THR A 461 -18.88 11.37 -29.40
N THR A 462 -17.72 11.29 -30.05
CA THR A 462 -16.54 10.57 -29.52
C THR A 462 -16.08 11.11 -28.16
N ALA A 463 -16.34 12.38 -27.83
CA ALA A 463 -15.98 12.96 -26.53
C ALA A 463 -16.80 12.39 -25.36
N ASP A 464 -17.96 11.78 -25.64
CA ASP A 464 -18.79 11.12 -24.62
C ASP A 464 -18.22 9.75 -24.23
N CYS A 465 -17.35 9.19 -25.07
CA CYS A 465 -16.70 7.91 -24.83
C CYS A 465 -15.42 8.05 -23.99
N ARG A 466 -14.96 6.92 -23.45
CA ARG A 466 -13.85 6.83 -22.50
C ARG A 466 -12.77 5.92 -23.04
N GLY A 467 -11.57 5.96 -22.46
CA GLY A 467 -10.54 4.95 -22.72
C GLY A 467 -10.10 4.84 -24.20
N GLY A 468 -10.19 5.94 -24.95
CA GLY A 468 -9.87 5.97 -26.39
C GLY A 468 -10.93 5.36 -27.31
N ALA A 469 -12.13 5.08 -26.80
CA ALA A 469 -13.25 4.63 -27.61
C ALA A 469 -13.77 5.72 -28.55
N SER A 470 -14.42 5.31 -29.63
CA SER A 470 -15.07 6.18 -30.61
C SER A 470 -16.58 5.99 -30.60
N CYS A 471 -17.31 7.07 -30.88
CA CYS A 471 -18.76 6.99 -30.98
C CYS A 471 -19.19 6.50 -32.36
N VAL A 472 -19.82 5.33 -32.41
CA VAL A 472 -20.29 4.70 -33.65
C VAL A 472 -21.74 4.29 -33.47
N GLN A 473 -22.64 4.89 -34.26
CA GLN A 473 -24.09 4.60 -34.20
C GLN A 473 -24.69 4.79 -32.79
N GLY A 474 -24.22 5.78 -32.05
CA GLY A 474 -24.70 6.08 -30.69
C GLY A 474 -24.09 5.20 -29.59
N ILE A 475 -23.11 4.36 -29.94
CA ILE A 475 -22.48 3.39 -29.05
C ILE A 475 -20.98 3.70 -28.93
N CYS A 476 -20.44 3.64 -27.72
CA CYS A 476 -18.99 3.71 -27.52
C CYS A 476 -18.32 2.39 -27.86
N LEU A 477 -17.44 2.41 -28.85
CA LEU A 477 -16.65 1.25 -29.28
C LEU A 477 -15.17 1.49 -28.95
N GLY A 478 -14.63 0.62 -28.11
CA GLY A 478 -13.21 0.60 -27.80
C GLY A 478 -12.34 0.24 -29.01
N PRO A 479 -11.02 0.45 -28.92
CA PRO A 479 -10.08 0.05 -29.96
C PRO A 479 -10.25 -1.44 -30.30
N ASN A 480 -10.34 -1.75 -31.60
CA ASN A 480 -10.52 -3.12 -32.12
C ASN A 480 -11.88 -3.79 -31.82
N GLN A 481 -12.89 -3.04 -31.33
CA GLN A 481 -14.25 -3.55 -31.18
C GLN A 481 -15.09 -3.27 -32.44
N THR A 482 -16.09 -4.12 -32.69
CA THR A 482 -17.12 -3.91 -33.71
C THR A 482 -18.48 -3.98 -33.04
N VAL A 483 -19.52 -3.39 -33.65
CA VAL A 483 -20.90 -3.46 -33.15
C VAL A 483 -21.45 -4.89 -33.00
N GLN A 484 -20.81 -5.89 -33.62
CA GLN A 484 -21.21 -7.29 -33.53
C GLN A 484 -20.60 -8.01 -32.31
N ASN A 485 -19.49 -7.49 -31.79
CA ASN A 485 -18.68 -8.18 -30.79
C ASN A 485 -18.88 -7.64 -29.36
N VAL A 486 -19.66 -6.57 -29.19
CA VAL A 486 -19.95 -5.98 -27.87
C VAL A 486 -21.43 -5.67 -27.70
N PRO A 487 -21.92 -5.61 -26.44
CA PRO A 487 -23.30 -5.26 -26.17
C PRO A 487 -23.70 -3.91 -26.77
N GLY A 488 -24.87 -3.86 -27.41
CA GLY A 488 -25.46 -2.64 -27.97
C GLY A 488 -26.27 -1.80 -26.98
N THR A 489 -26.38 -2.25 -25.73
CA THR A 489 -27.19 -1.60 -24.69
C THR A 489 -26.67 -0.21 -24.37
N VAL A 490 -27.60 0.73 -24.33
CA VAL A 490 -27.39 2.11 -23.90
C VAL A 490 -28.21 2.35 -22.65
N ASP A 491 -27.64 3.10 -21.72
CA ASP A 491 -28.37 3.57 -20.54
C ASP A 491 -28.71 5.05 -20.72
N LEU A 492 -29.99 5.35 -20.73
CA LEU A 492 -30.52 6.70 -20.90
C LEU A 492 -30.65 7.45 -19.55
N ASP A 493 -30.51 6.75 -18.43
CA ASP A 493 -30.65 7.32 -17.09
C ASP A 493 -29.36 8.00 -16.60
N GLY A 494 -28.35 8.13 -17.48
CA GLY A 494 -27.12 8.88 -17.20
C GLY A 494 -26.05 8.09 -16.45
N HIS A 495 -26.21 6.78 -16.28
CA HIS A 495 -25.18 5.89 -15.74
C HIS A 495 -24.36 5.22 -16.85
N GLY A 496 -24.55 5.62 -18.11
CA GLY A 496 -23.85 5.06 -19.26
C GLY A 496 -22.33 5.19 -19.22
N ALA A 497 -21.77 6.16 -18.49
CA ALA A 497 -20.31 6.30 -18.34
C ALA A 497 -19.94 6.75 -16.92
N LEU A 498 -18.74 6.37 -16.48
CA LEU A 498 -18.19 6.85 -15.22
C LEU A 498 -17.48 8.21 -15.41
N SER A 499 -17.60 9.06 -14.39
CA SER A 499 -16.91 10.34 -14.32
C SER A 499 -16.47 10.62 -12.88
N ARG A 500 -15.40 11.40 -12.74
CA ARG A 500 -14.93 11.92 -11.44
C ARG A 500 -15.86 13.03 -10.94
N PRO A 501 -15.72 13.46 -9.67
CA PRO A 501 -16.47 14.60 -9.14
C PRO A 501 -16.33 15.89 -9.98
N ASP A 502 -15.16 16.15 -10.58
CA ASP A 502 -14.96 17.28 -11.51
C ASP A 502 -15.51 17.07 -12.93
N GLY A 503 -16.19 15.93 -13.18
CA GLY A 503 -16.75 15.57 -14.48
C GLY A 503 -15.75 14.95 -15.45
N SER A 504 -14.47 14.87 -15.11
CA SER A 504 -13.46 14.25 -15.98
C SER A 504 -13.69 12.75 -16.15
N GLU A 505 -13.22 12.22 -17.29
CA GLU A 505 -13.47 10.84 -17.70
C GLU A 505 -12.80 9.78 -16.81
N VAL A 506 -13.54 8.73 -16.47
CA VAL A 506 -12.99 7.53 -15.82
C VAL A 506 -13.02 6.36 -16.81
N SER A 507 -11.91 5.63 -16.88
CA SER A 507 -11.78 4.37 -17.62
C SER A 507 -11.14 3.34 -16.71
N ILE A 508 -11.81 2.21 -16.54
CA ILE A 508 -11.37 1.08 -15.71
C ILE A 508 -11.40 -0.17 -16.59
N ARG A 509 -10.24 -0.82 -16.77
CA ARG A 509 -10.13 -2.01 -17.62
C ARG A 509 -10.54 -3.26 -16.84
N THR A 510 -11.29 -4.15 -17.47
CA THR A 510 -11.67 -5.44 -16.86
C THR A 510 -10.96 -6.58 -17.56
N SER A 511 -10.08 -7.27 -16.84
CA SER A 511 -9.46 -8.51 -17.29
C SER A 511 -10.03 -9.69 -16.55
N VAL A 512 -10.15 -10.83 -17.24
CA VAL A 512 -10.82 -12.02 -16.70
C VAL A 512 -9.84 -13.19 -16.67
N VAL A 513 -9.64 -13.74 -15.49
CA VAL A 513 -8.95 -15.01 -15.27
C VAL A 513 -9.99 -16.10 -15.44
N ASN A 514 -9.95 -16.76 -16.61
CA ASN A 514 -10.95 -17.74 -16.99
C ASN A 514 -10.59 -19.12 -16.43
N LEU A 515 -11.39 -19.58 -15.47
CA LEU A 515 -11.20 -20.84 -14.76
C LEU A 515 -12.12 -21.96 -15.30
N ALA A 516 -12.93 -21.67 -16.32
CA ALA A 516 -13.78 -22.66 -16.98
C ALA A 516 -12.92 -23.82 -17.52
N ALA A 517 -13.38 -25.05 -17.30
CA ALA A 517 -12.73 -26.25 -17.84
C ALA A 517 -12.93 -26.35 -19.36
N GLY A 518 -12.07 -25.68 -20.13
CA GLY A 518 -11.82 -25.88 -21.56
C GLY A 518 -13.03 -26.21 -22.44
N ASP A 519 -13.79 -25.20 -22.85
CA ASP A 519 -14.87 -25.38 -23.82
C ASP A 519 -14.28 -25.64 -25.23
N GLY A 520 -14.07 -26.91 -25.56
CA GLY A 520 -13.59 -27.37 -26.87
C GLY A 520 -14.53 -27.12 -28.05
N GLY A 521 -15.39 -26.10 -28.02
CA GLY A 521 -16.46 -25.91 -29.00
C GLY A 521 -16.80 -24.47 -29.33
N GLY A 522 -16.07 -23.87 -30.28
CA GLY A 522 -16.55 -22.92 -31.33
C GLY A 522 -17.30 -21.63 -30.98
N VAL A 523 -17.80 -21.43 -29.76
CA VAL A 523 -18.51 -20.22 -29.31
C VAL A 523 -17.52 -19.34 -28.55
N PHE A 524 -17.53 -18.04 -28.82
CA PHE A 524 -16.70 -17.07 -28.09
C PHE A 524 -17.04 -17.15 -26.59
N PRO A 525 -16.12 -17.60 -25.71
CA PRO A 525 -16.46 -17.86 -24.32
C PRO A 525 -16.99 -16.59 -23.65
N GLN A 526 -18.02 -16.72 -22.80
CA GLN A 526 -18.65 -15.58 -22.12
C GLN A 526 -17.62 -14.71 -21.37
N ASN A 527 -16.67 -15.35 -20.69
CA ASN A 527 -15.56 -14.69 -19.99
C ASN A 527 -14.63 -13.91 -20.94
N ALA A 528 -14.42 -14.42 -22.15
CA ALA A 528 -13.69 -13.69 -23.19
C ALA A 528 -14.45 -12.46 -23.67
N ARG A 529 -15.79 -12.56 -23.76
CA ARG A 529 -16.64 -11.43 -24.12
C ARG A 529 -16.61 -10.33 -23.05
N ILE A 530 -16.64 -10.68 -21.77
CA ILE A 530 -16.52 -9.71 -20.66
C ILE A 530 -15.18 -8.96 -20.75
N ALA A 531 -14.06 -9.68 -20.90
CA ALA A 531 -12.73 -9.07 -21.01
C ALA A 531 -12.61 -8.16 -22.23
N LEU A 532 -13.09 -8.61 -23.40
CA LEU A 532 -13.09 -7.82 -24.63
C LEU A 532 -13.91 -6.54 -24.46
N ALA A 533 -15.13 -6.65 -23.92
CA ALA A 533 -16.02 -5.52 -23.69
C ALA A 533 -15.39 -4.49 -22.73
N GLY A 534 -14.71 -4.95 -21.68
CA GLY A 534 -14.00 -4.12 -20.70
C GLY A 534 -12.61 -3.67 -21.10
N GLY A 535 -12.19 -3.84 -22.36
CA GLY A 535 -10.90 -3.38 -22.86
C GLY A 535 -9.68 -4.04 -22.20
N GLY A 536 -9.88 -5.18 -21.54
CA GLY A 536 -8.84 -5.98 -20.91
C GLY A 536 -8.50 -7.22 -21.72
N GLN A 537 -7.91 -8.19 -21.04
CA GLN A 537 -7.53 -9.47 -21.64
C GLN A 537 -8.10 -10.64 -20.84
N THR A 538 -8.35 -11.73 -21.55
CA THR A 538 -8.64 -13.01 -20.93
C THR A 538 -7.33 -13.72 -20.64
N VAL A 539 -7.13 -14.13 -19.40
CA VAL A 539 -6.06 -15.04 -19.00
C VAL A 539 -6.66 -16.45 -19.03
N PRO A 540 -6.40 -17.25 -20.08
CA PRO A 540 -6.83 -18.63 -20.09
C PRO A 540 -6.03 -19.40 -19.04
N VAL A 541 -6.72 -20.13 -18.18
CA VAL A 541 -6.07 -21.02 -17.21
C VAL A 541 -6.26 -22.45 -17.66
N THR A 542 -5.16 -23.15 -17.88
CA THR A 542 -5.19 -24.61 -17.79
C THR A 542 -5.34 -24.94 -16.31
N VAL A 543 -6.52 -25.40 -15.91
CA VAL A 543 -7.02 -25.58 -14.52
C VAL A 543 -6.12 -26.38 -13.56
N THR A 544 -4.96 -26.88 -14.00
CA THR A 544 -4.03 -27.69 -13.22
C THR A 544 -2.65 -27.05 -12.99
N ASP A 545 -2.33 -25.90 -13.59
CA ASP A 545 -0.98 -25.30 -13.50
C ASP A 545 -1.00 -23.95 -12.77
N LEU A 546 -0.76 -24.01 -11.45
CA LEU A 546 -0.65 -22.85 -10.57
C LEU A 546 0.48 -21.90 -11.02
N ALA A 547 1.64 -22.42 -11.41
CA ALA A 547 2.80 -21.60 -11.79
C ALA A 547 2.56 -20.83 -13.11
N SER A 548 1.86 -21.46 -14.06
CA SER A 548 1.43 -20.78 -15.29
C SER A 548 0.43 -19.65 -15.00
N LEU A 549 -0.52 -19.88 -14.09
CA LEU A 549 -1.48 -18.85 -13.67
C LEU A 549 -0.77 -17.68 -12.99
N GLU A 550 0.13 -17.95 -12.04
CA GLU A 550 0.95 -16.91 -11.40
C GLU A 550 1.74 -16.08 -12.42
N THR A 551 2.39 -16.75 -13.37
CA THR A 551 3.16 -16.09 -14.44
C THR A 551 2.27 -15.19 -15.29
N ALA A 552 1.09 -15.68 -15.68
CA ALA A 552 0.14 -14.91 -16.48
C ALA A 552 -0.43 -13.70 -15.71
N LEU A 553 -0.71 -13.86 -14.41
CA LEU A 553 -1.14 -12.76 -13.53
C LEU A 553 -0.05 -11.70 -13.38
N LYS A 554 1.21 -12.10 -13.14
CA LYS A 554 2.34 -11.16 -13.08
C LYS A 554 2.46 -10.37 -14.38
N LYS A 555 2.36 -11.04 -15.53
CA LYS A 555 2.38 -10.38 -16.84
C LYS A 555 1.20 -9.43 -17.04
N LEU A 556 0.00 -9.81 -16.60
CA LEU A 556 -1.19 -8.96 -16.67
C LEU A 556 -1.02 -7.67 -15.85
N LEU A 557 -0.36 -7.75 -14.70
CA LEU A 557 -0.19 -6.65 -13.75
C LEU A 557 1.08 -5.82 -13.98
N GLN A 558 1.99 -6.28 -14.84
CA GLN A 558 3.14 -5.50 -15.29
C GLN A 558 2.67 -4.41 -16.27
N VAL A 559 2.53 -3.19 -15.77
CA VAL A 559 2.10 -2.03 -16.56
C VAL A 559 3.24 -1.06 -16.72
N ASP A 560 3.74 -0.85 -17.94
CA ASP A 560 4.82 0.10 -18.21
C ASP A 560 4.52 1.50 -17.63
N PRO A 561 5.48 2.18 -16.99
CA PRO A 561 5.25 3.51 -16.44
C PRO A 561 5.10 4.49 -17.60
N LYS A 562 3.88 5.04 -17.80
CA LYS A 562 3.57 5.78 -19.03
C LYS A 562 3.88 7.28 -19.04
N CYS A 563 4.25 7.95 -17.93
CA CYS A 563 4.36 9.42 -17.99
C CYS A 563 5.13 10.13 -16.86
N LYS A 564 5.32 11.44 -17.06
CA LYS A 564 5.75 12.45 -16.09
C LYS A 564 4.55 12.93 -15.24
N PRO A 565 4.75 13.36 -13.99
CA PRO A 565 3.70 13.97 -13.18
C PRO A 565 3.15 15.25 -13.85
N GLU A 566 1.89 15.57 -13.56
CA GLU A 566 1.34 16.90 -13.88
C GLU A 566 1.96 17.96 -12.95
N GLU A 567 2.34 19.10 -13.53
CA GLU A 567 2.75 20.28 -12.76
C GLU A 567 1.48 21.04 -12.35
N PHE A 568 1.30 21.31 -11.05
CA PHE A 568 0.19 22.07 -10.49
C PHE A 568 0.69 23.32 -9.79
#